data_AF-A0AAN4YUK7-F1
#
_entry.id   AF-A0AAN4YUK7-F1
#
_cell.length_a   1.000
_cell.length_b   1.000
_cell.length_c   1.000
_cell.angle_alpha   90.00
_cell.angle_beta   90.00
_cell.angle_gamma   90.00
#
_symmetry.space_group_name_H-M   'P 1'
#
loop_
_entity.id
_entity.type
_entity.pdbx_description
1 polymer ?
#
loop_
_entity_poly.entity_id
_entity_poly.type
_entity_poly.pdbx_seq_one_letter_code
_entity_poly.pdbx_strand_id
1 'polypeptide(L)'
;MTQLRHFLQLIARDFPNTTSLNYASPWAGAHYRPVPGSTPQALREEAQAKQTYSYLKQLAKSDPSSGVAIIEGIEHLENPPSEYLDERSIKECYGHLDGFRILGKDECPEGVKWGARYETAVINSPVQTVTRQNSDGSWSFCIPRPLSGGTIIGGTKQPRDYDPNPSVETREKLLANAAKWFPFAPGSEGKFDVIRDIVGRRPAREGGMRIEAEKVGEGRFVVHAYGAGGRGFELSYGVAGDVVKLMVGNKLVGERASL
;
A
#
# COMPACT_ATOMS: atom_id res chain seq x y z
N MET A 1 41.69 13.74 4.51
CA MET A 1 40.35 13.82 3.88
C MET A 1 39.32 13.91 4.99
N THR A 2 38.67 15.06 5.14
CA THR A 2 37.72 15.31 6.22
C THR A 2 36.38 14.68 5.85
N GLN A 3 36.02 13.60 6.54
CA GLN A 3 34.73 12.93 6.34
C GLN A 3 33.62 13.91 6.74
N LEU A 4 32.89 14.48 5.77
CA LEU A 4 31.72 15.32 6.03
C LEU A 4 30.68 14.50 6.79
N ARG A 5 30.60 14.72 8.11
CA ARG A 5 29.56 14.13 8.96
C ARG A 5 28.27 14.88 8.65
N HIS A 6 27.35 14.19 8.00
CA HIS A 6 25.99 14.70 7.80
C HIS A 6 25.21 14.44 9.09
N PHE A 7 24.60 15.49 9.66
CA PHE A 7 23.72 15.35 10.82
C PHE A 7 22.31 15.11 10.32
N LEU A 8 21.77 13.92 10.60
CA LEU A 8 20.37 13.59 10.34
C LEU A 8 19.57 13.82 11.63
N GLN A 9 18.74 14.87 11.65
CA GLN A 9 17.79 15.09 12.74
C GLN A 9 16.44 14.50 12.34
N LEU A 10 16.07 13.38 12.96
CA LEU A 10 14.75 12.78 12.84
C LEU A 10 13.84 13.35 13.93
N ILE A 11 12.75 13.99 13.53
CA ILE A 11 11.72 14.49 14.45
C ILE A 11 10.45 13.68 14.17
N ALA A 12 10.03 12.89 15.15
CA ALA A 12 8.80 12.11 15.08
C ALA A 12 8.15 12.05 16.45
N ARG A 13 6.81 12.10 16.50
CA ARG A 13 6.06 11.82 17.74
C ARG A 13 6.19 10.35 18.13
N ASP A 14 6.08 9.46 17.14
CA ASP A 14 6.21 8.02 17.27
C ASP A 14 7.25 7.53 16.25
N PHE A 15 8.20 6.68 16.69
CA PHE A 15 9.18 6.04 15.82
C PHE A 15 8.67 4.69 15.30
N PRO A 16 9.20 4.12 14.20
CA PRO A 16 8.71 2.85 13.62
C PRO A 16 8.63 1.66 14.59
N ASN A 17 9.48 1.63 15.62
CA ASN A 17 9.48 0.62 16.69
C ASN A 17 8.49 0.92 17.83
N THR A 18 7.76 2.02 17.78
CA THR A 18 6.79 2.42 18.81
C THR A 18 5.49 1.67 18.60
N THR A 19 5.07 0.88 19.58
CA THR A 19 3.73 0.27 19.61
C THR A 19 2.79 1.19 20.37
N SER A 20 2.05 2.01 19.63
CA SER A 20 1.05 2.93 20.20
C SER A 20 -0.29 2.72 19.51
N LEU A 21 -1.38 2.65 20.28
CA LEU A 21 -2.73 2.62 19.72
C LEU A 21 -3.05 3.88 18.89
N ASN A 22 -2.31 4.97 19.13
CA ASN A 22 -2.47 6.25 18.44
C ASN A 22 -1.47 6.43 17.29
N TYR A 23 -0.62 5.44 17.03
CA TYR A 23 0.30 5.43 15.90
C TYR A 23 -0.21 4.45 14.85
N ALA A 24 -0.69 4.98 13.72
CA ALA A 24 -1.31 4.15 12.69
C ALA A 24 -0.33 3.16 12.06
N SER A 25 0.92 3.54 11.79
CA SER A 25 1.85 2.74 10.97
C SER A 25 2.18 1.32 11.45
N PRO A 26 2.38 1.00 12.74
CA PRO A 26 2.62 -0.37 13.18
C PRO A 26 1.38 -1.27 13.01
N TRP A 27 0.19 -0.67 12.85
CA TRP A 27 -1.08 -1.39 12.85
C TRP A 27 -1.92 -1.20 11.57
N ALA A 28 -1.61 -0.22 10.75
CA ALA A 28 -2.22 0.01 9.45
C ALA A 28 -1.55 -0.98 8.50
N GLY A 29 -2.01 -2.23 8.52
CA GLY A 29 -1.49 -3.25 7.62
C GLY A 29 -1.50 -2.71 6.19
N ALA A 30 -0.34 -2.73 5.55
CA ALA A 30 -0.15 -2.35 4.16
C ALA A 30 0.31 -3.59 3.40
N HIS A 31 -0.16 -3.72 2.17
CA HIS A 31 0.25 -4.79 1.26
C HIS A 31 0.67 -4.18 -0.06
N TYR A 32 1.47 -4.94 -0.81
CA TYR A 32 1.79 -4.62 -2.19
C TYR A 32 0.69 -5.16 -3.13
N ARG A 33 0.12 -4.28 -3.95
CA ARG A 33 -0.85 -4.66 -4.98
C ARG A 33 -0.47 -4.06 -6.33
N PRO A 34 -0.30 -4.88 -7.39
CA PRO A 34 -0.15 -4.36 -8.74
C PRO A 34 -1.37 -3.54 -9.18
N VAL A 35 -1.13 -2.50 -9.97
CA VAL A 35 -2.22 -1.69 -10.52
C VAL A 35 -1.99 -1.51 -12.02
N PRO A 36 -2.54 -2.42 -12.85
CA PRO A 36 -2.54 -2.28 -14.30
C PRO A 36 -3.01 -0.90 -14.75
N GLY A 37 -2.22 -0.30 -15.65
CA GLY A 37 -2.51 1.01 -16.23
C GLY A 37 -1.54 1.36 -17.34
N SER A 38 -2.00 2.13 -18.32
CA SER A 38 -1.26 2.43 -19.56
C SER A 38 -0.80 3.88 -19.68
N THR A 39 -1.23 4.76 -18.77
CA THR A 39 -0.82 6.17 -18.81
C THR A 39 0.66 6.32 -18.44
N PRO A 40 1.36 7.39 -18.88
CA PRO A 40 2.74 7.64 -18.47
C PRO A 40 2.91 7.71 -16.95
N GLN A 41 1.89 8.16 -16.22
CA GLN A 41 1.88 8.12 -14.77
C GLN A 41 1.81 6.69 -14.24
N ALA A 42 0.85 5.89 -14.72
CA ALA A 42 0.69 4.50 -14.29
C ALA A 42 1.95 3.67 -14.55
N LEU A 43 2.58 3.84 -15.72
CA LEU A 43 3.81 3.14 -16.07
C LEU A 43 4.99 3.51 -15.15
N ARG A 44 5.12 4.79 -14.78
CA ARG A 44 6.14 5.24 -13.82
C ARG A 44 5.87 4.65 -12.43
N GLU A 45 4.63 4.74 -11.96
CA GLU A 45 4.24 4.20 -10.66
C GLU A 45 4.44 2.68 -10.60
N GLU A 46 4.16 1.96 -11.68
CA GLU A 46 4.39 0.51 -11.75
C GLU A 46 5.89 0.17 -11.68
N ALA A 47 6.76 0.93 -12.35
CA ALA A 47 8.20 0.76 -12.23
C ALA A 47 8.70 1.00 -10.80
N GLN A 48 8.19 2.04 -10.13
CA GLN A 48 8.48 2.33 -8.73
C GLN A 48 7.94 1.24 -7.80
N ALA A 49 6.75 0.72 -8.09
CA ALA A 49 6.12 -0.34 -7.33
C ALA A 49 6.95 -1.63 -7.39
N LYS A 50 7.41 -2.03 -8.59
CA LYS A 50 8.28 -3.21 -8.77
C LYS A 50 9.61 -3.12 -8.03
N GLN A 51 10.23 -1.94 -8.05
CA GLN A 51 11.45 -1.68 -7.27
C GLN A 51 11.19 -1.83 -5.78
N THR A 52 10.06 -1.30 -5.30
CA THR A 52 9.64 -1.41 -3.90
C THR A 52 9.37 -2.84 -3.50
N TYR A 53 8.62 -3.59 -4.31
CA TYR A 53 8.38 -5.02 -4.05
C TYR A 53 9.68 -5.82 -3.98
N SER A 54 10.60 -5.60 -4.92
CA SER A 54 11.90 -6.28 -4.95
C SER A 54 12.70 -6.01 -3.67
N TYR A 55 12.72 -4.75 -3.21
CA TYR A 55 13.35 -4.36 -1.95
C TYR A 55 12.67 -5.02 -0.74
N LEU A 56 11.34 -4.95 -0.64
CA LEU A 56 10.58 -5.56 0.47
C LEU A 56 10.78 -7.08 0.53
N LYS A 57 10.82 -7.76 -0.62
CA LYS A 57 11.11 -9.20 -0.72
C LYS A 57 12.51 -9.54 -0.24
N GLN A 58 13.50 -8.70 -0.52
CA GLN A 58 14.84 -8.85 0.02
C GLN A 58 14.86 -8.58 1.53
N LEU A 59 14.21 -7.49 1.98
CA LEU A 59 14.17 -7.08 3.37
C LEU A 59 13.54 -8.15 4.26
N ALA A 60 12.43 -8.75 3.83
CA ALA A 60 11.78 -9.88 4.52
C ALA A 60 12.73 -11.07 4.73
N LYS A 61 13.69 -11.29 3.82
CA LYS A 61 14.68 -12.37 3.91
C LYS A 61 15.89 -11.97 4.77
N SER A 62 16.36 -10.73 4.64
CA SER A 62 17.59 -10.27 5.28
C SER A 62 17.40 -9.74 6.69
N ASP A 63 16.21 -9.23 7.01
CA ASP A 63 15.90 -8.64 8.31
C ASP A 63 14.45 -8.97 8.73
N PRO A 64 14.24 -10.14 9.38
CA PRO A 64 12.93 -10.52 9.92
C PRO A 64 12.37 -9.54 10.97
N SER A 65 13.23 -8.70 11.58
CA SER A 65 12.78 -7.71 12.58
C SER A 65 12.13 -6.47 11.95
N SER A 66 12.27 -6.30 10.64
CA SER A 66 11.66 -5.20 9.87
C SER A 66 10.12 -5.21 9.89
N GLY A 67 9.51 -6.33 10.29
CA GLY A 67 8.06 -6.53 10.24
C GLY A 67 7.51 -6.80 8.84
N VAL A 68 8.37 -6.85 7.82
CA VAL A 68 7.96 -7.21 6.45
C VAL A 68 7.88 -8.72 6.31
N ALA A 69 6.76 -9.20 5.77
CA ALA A 69 6.54 -10.61 5.49
C ALA A 69 6.05 -10.81 4.05
N ILE A 70 6.36 -11.98 3.48
CA ILE A 70 5.78 -12.42 2.21
C ILE A 70 4.68 -13.43 2.54
N ILE A 71 3.46 -13.14 2.09
CA ILE A 71 2.26 -13.94 2.35
C ILE A 71 1.42 -14.09 1.07
N GLU A 72 0.39 -14.94 1.10
CA GLU A 72 -0.59 -15.01 0.02
C GLU A 72 -1.51 -13.78 0.00
N GLY A 73 -1.61 -13.14 -1.16
CA GLY A 73 -2.61 -12.13 -1.51
C GLY A 73 -3.67 -12.70 -2.45
N ILE A 74 -4.93 -12.31 -2.22
CA ILE A 74 -6.05 -12.64 -3.11
C ILE A 74 -6.79 -11.35 -3.48
N GLU A 75 -6.98 -11.14 -4.78
CA GLU A 75 -7.76 -10.02 -5.33
C GLU A 75 -9.04 -10.51 -5.99
N HIS A 76 -10.15 -9.83 -5.72
CA HIS A 76 -11.44 -10.07 -6.34
C HIS A 76 -12.06 -8.77 -6.86
N LEU A 77 -12.35 -8.73 -8.16
CA LEU A 77 -12.98 -7.60 -8.84
C LEU A 77 -14.32 -8.01 -9.46
N GLU A 78 -15.40 -7.36 -9.04
CA GLU A 78 -16.73 -7.55 -9.64
C GLU A 78 -16.92 -6.74 -10.94
N ASN A 79 -16.17 -5.65 -11.08
CA ASN A 79 -16.19 -4.80 -12.26
C ASN A 79 -14.75 -4.41 -12.64
N PRO A 80 -13.95 -5.35 -13.17
CA PRO A 80 -12.55 -5.10 -13.52
C PRO A 80 -12.44 -4.01 -14.59
N PRO A 81 -11.54 -3.02 -14.43
CA PRO A 81 -11.15 -2.13 -15.51
C PRO A 81 -10.62 -2.91 -16.72
N SER A 82 -10.67 -2.32 -17.91
CA SER A 82 -10.22 -2.94 -19.17
C SER A 82 -8.79 -3.48 -19.09
N GLU A 83 -7.92 -2.82 -18.34
CA GLU A 83 -6.51 -3.17 -18.15
C GLU A 83 -6.34 -4.50 -17.41
N TYR A 84 -7.31 -4.91 -16.59
CA TYR A 84 -7.30 -6.22 -15.93
C TYR A 84 -7.75 -7.35 -16.87
N LEU A 85 -8.37 -7.00 -18.01
CA LEU A 85 -8.83 -7.94 -19.03
C LEU A 85 -7.83 -8.08 -20.19
N ASP A 86 -6.78 -7.25 -20.22
CA ASP A 86 -5.70 -7.33 -21.21
C ASP A 86 -4.56 -8.23 -20.73
N GLU A 87 -4.31 -9.33 -21.44
CA GLU A 87 -3.30 -10.31 -21.06
C GLU A 87 -1.89 -9.72 -20.99
N ARG A 88 -1.57 -8.75 -21.85
CA ARG A 88 -0.25 -8.10 -21.85
C ARG A 88 -0.08 -7.25 -20.60
N SER A 89 -1.06 -6.41 -20.27
CA SER A 89 -1.07 -5.58 -19.07
C SER A 89 -0.97 -6.42 -17.79
N ILE A 90 -1.73 -7.53 -17.72
CA ILE A 90 -1.63 -8.48 -16.62
C ILE A 90 -0.23 -9.08 -16.52
N LYS A 91 0.32 -9.60 -17.62
CA LYS A 91 1.66 -10.19 -17.63
C LYS A 91 2.72 -9.17 -17.22
N GLU A 92 2.59 -7.93 -17.67
CA GLU A 92 3.51 -6.85 -17.31
C GLU A 92 3.43 -6.50 -15.83
N CYS A 93 2.23 -6.40 -15.23
CA CYS A 93 2.06 -5.93 -13.86
C CYS A 93 2.13 -7.04 -12.79
N TYR A 94 1.77 -8.27 -13.13
CA TYR A 94 1.76 -9.39 -12.17
C TYR A 94 2.86 -10.41 -12.43
N GLY A 95 3.47 -10.44 -13.62
CA GLY A 95 4.38 -11.51 -14.04
C GLY A 95 5.67 -11.64 -13.22
N HIS A 96 6.03 -10.64 -12.41
CA HIS A 96 7.17 -10.69 -11.48
C HIS A 96 6.81 -11.24 -10.09
N LEU A 97 5.54 -11.55 -9.84
CA LEU A 97 5.06 -12.05 -8.55
C LEU A 97 5.08 -13.57 -8.50
N ASP A 98 5.70 -14.10 -7.45
CA ASP A 98 5.75 -15.54 -7.21
C ASP A 98 4.33 -16.06 -6.95
N GLY A 99 4.04 -17.27 -7.41
CA GLY A 99 2.73 -17.90 -7.23
C GLY A 99 1.57 -17.22 -7.97
N PHE A 100 1.84 -16.20 -8.82
CA PHE A 100 0.79 -15.52 -9.57
C PHE A 100 0.01 -16.49 -10.47
N ARG A 101 -1.31 -16.51 -10.28
CA ARG A 101 -2.25 -17.12 -11.21
C ARG A 101 -3.60 -16.42 -11.16
N ILE A 102 -4.28 -16.42 -12.29
CA ILE A 102 -5.70 -16.08 -12.39
C ILE A 102 -6.52 -17.22 -11.76
N LEU A 103 -7.55 -16.86 -11.01
CA LEU A 103 -8.49 -17.80 -10.40
C LEU A 103 -9.51 -18.25 -11.44
N GLY A 104 -9.83 -19.55 -11.45
CA GLY A 104 -10.95 -20.06 -12.24
C GLY A 104 -12.30 -19.56 -11.73
N LYS A 105 -13.33 -19.64 -12.57
CA LYS A 105 -14.70 -19.22 -12.21
C LYS A 105 -15.22 -19.93 -10.95
N ASP A 106 -14.90 -21.22 -10.80
CA ASP A 106 -15.35 -22.03 -9.66
C ASP A 106 -14.53 -21.78 -8.38
N GLU A 107 -13.40 -21.08 -8.48
CA GLU A 107 -12.58 -20.65 -7.34
C GLU A 107 -12.98 -19.25 -6.83
N CYS A 108 -13.75 -18.50 -7.63
CA CYS A 108 -14.14 -17.13 -7.32
C CYS A 108 -15.47 -17.10 -6.55
N PRO A 109 -15.60 -16.21 -5.54
CA PRO A 109 -16.90 -15.95 -4.91
C PRO A 109 -17.95 -15.45 -5.92
N GLU A 110 -19.23 -15.61 -5.57
CA GLU A 110 -20.33 -15.13 -6.41
C GLU A 110 -20.20 -13.63 -6.73
N GLY A 111 -20.43 -13.29 -8.00
CA GLY A 111 -20.38 -11.93 -8.54
C GLY A 111 -18.98 -11.45 -8.98
N VAL A 112 -17.91 -12.15 -8.61
CA VAL A 112 -16.55 -11.81 -9.01
C VAL A 112 -16.33 -12.15 -10.49
N LYS A 113 -15.86 -11.17 -11.27
CA LYS A 113 -15.59 -11.32 -12.72
C LYS A 113 -14.12 -11.51 -13.04
N TRP A 114 -13.24 -11.06 -12.16
CA TRP A 114 -11.80 -11.25 -12.28
C TRP A 114 -11.22 -11.51 -10.89
N GLY A 115 -10.40 -12.56 -10.77
CA GLY A 115 -9.77 -12.94 -9.53
C GLY A 115 -8.34 -13.42 -9.76
N ALA A 116 -7.44 -13.12 -8.83
CA ALA A 116 -6.06 -13.57 -8.88
C ALA A 116 -5.54 -13.90 -7.48
N ARG A 117 -4.55 -14.78 -7.43
CA ARG A 117 -3.75 -15.02 -6.23
C ARG A 117 -2.26 -14.97 -6.56
N TYR A 118 -1.46 -14.51 -5.62
CA TYR A 118 -0.02 -14.30 -5.77
C TYR A 118 0.63 -14.10 -4.40
N GLU A 119 1.96 -14.19 -4.33
CA GLU A 119 2.70 -13.75 -3.14
C GLU A 119 2.83 -12.23 -3.10
N THR A 120 2.50 -11.64 -1.96
CA THR A 120 2.58 -10.19 -1.71
C THR A 120 3.44 -9.87 -0.50
N ALA A 121 4.06 -8.69 -0.53
CA ALA A 121 4.75 -8.13 0.63
C ALA A 121 3.76 -7.37 1.51
N VAL A 122 3.74 -7.70 2.80
CA VAL A 122 3.00 -6.99 3.83
C VAL A 122 3.94 -6.45 4.89
N ILE A 123 3.51 -5.42 5.63
CA ILE A 123 4.16 -5.00 6.87
C ILE A 123 3.21 -5.22 8.05
N ASN A 124 3.70 -5.88 9.09
CA ASN A 124 2.98 -6.14 10.33
C ASN A 124 1.57 -6.74 10.08
N SER A 125 1.46 -7.79 9.27
CA SER A 125 0.22 -8.57 9.04
C SER A 125 0.55 -10.07 9.14
N PRO A 126 -0.24 -10.89 9.87
CA PRO A 126 0.25 -12.19 10.30
C PRO A 126 -0.04 -13.37 9.37
N VAL A 127 -0.95 -13.31 8.38
CA VAL A 127 -1.31 -14.55 7.63
C VAL A 127 -1.80 -14.37 6.20
N GLN A 128 -2.83 -13.54 5.95
CA GLN A 128 -3.47 -13.39 4.63
C GLN A 128 -4.16 -12.02 4.53
N THR A 129 -4.26 -11.48 3.32
CA THR A 129 -5.08 -10.28 3.05
C THR A 129 -6.04 -10.54 1.89
N VAL A 130 -7.31 -10.14 2.05
CA VAL A 130 -8.32 -10.23 0.99
C VAL A 130 -8.88 -8.83 0.70
N THR A 131 -8.86 -8.44 -0.57
CA THR A 131 -9.42 -7.18 -1.05
C THR A 131 -10.50 -7.45 -2.10
N ARG A 132 -11.67 -6.82 -1.93
CA ARG A 132 -12.82 -6.89 -2.83
C ARG A 132 -13.18 -5.49 -3.31
N GLN A 133 -13.32 -5.32 -4.62
CA GLN A 133 -13.93 -4.13 -5.22
C GLN A 133 -15.31 -4.51 -5.76
N ASN A 134 -16.35 -3.89 -5.21
CA ASN A 134 -17.73 -4.15 -5.57
C ASN A 134 -18.11 -3.39 -6.86
N SER A 135 -19.16 -3.85 -7.51
CA SER A 135 -19.69 -3.26 -8.76
C SER A 135 -20.11 -1.79 -8.64
N ASP A 136 -20.52 -1.34 -7.46
CA ASP A 136 -20.84 0.07 -7.16
C ASP A 136 -19.59 0.95 -6.95
N GLY A 137 -18.39 0.39 -7.09
CA GLY A 137 -17.12 1.06 -6.89
C GLY A 137 -16.68 1.14 -5.42
N SER A 138 -17.47 0.63 -4.48
CA SER A 138 -17.07 0.52 -3.08
C SER A 138 -16.00 -0.56 -2.87
N TRP A 139 -15.19 -0.38 -1.83
CA TRP A 139 -14.08 -1.26 -1.50
C TRP A 139 -14.36 -1.95 -0.17
N SER A 140 -13.96 -3.21 -0.06
CA SER A 140 -13.95 -3.93 1.21
C SER A 140 -12.65 -4.70 1.32
N PHE A 141 -11.99 -4.61 2.46
CA PHE A 141 -10.77 -5.33 2.76
C PHE A 141 -10.76 -5.74 4.22
N CYS A 142 -10.14 -6.90 4.46
CA CYS A 142 -9.94 -7.46 5.78
C CYS A 142 -8.44 -7.75 5.96
N ILE A 143 -7.83 -7.12 6.96
CA ILE A 143 -6.39 -7.23 7.24
C ILE A 143 -6.21 -7.56 8.72
N PRO A 144 -6.02 -8.84 9.08
CA PRO A 144 -5.64 -9.25 10.43
C PRO A 144 -4.32 -8.59 10.84
N ARG A 145 -4.17 -8.24 12.13
CA ARG A 145 -2.93 -7.67 12.70
C ARG A 145 -2.20 -8.72 13.55
N PRO A 146 -0.86 -8.73 13.56
CA PRO A 146 -0.06 -9.67 14.35
C PRO A 146 -0.21 -9.39 15.84
N LEU A 147 0.28 -10.32 16.65
CA LEU A 147 0.35 -10.19 18.12
C LEU A 147 -1.01 -9.87 18.76
N SER A 148 -2.08 -10.46 18.23
CA SER A 148 -3.46 -10.22 18.68
C SER A 148 -3.91 -8.75 18.58
N GLY A 149 -3.33 -7.97 17.65
CA GLY A 149 -3.64 -6.54 17.43
C GLY A 149 -5.03 -6.25 16.85
N GLY A 150 -5.88 -7.27 16.70
CA GLY A 150 -7.21 -7.20 16.08
C GLY A 150 -7.19 -7.33 14.56
N THR A 151 -8.29 -6.96 13.90
CA THR A 151 -8.44 -7.01 12.44
C THR A 151 -8.89 -5.66 11.93
N ILE A 152 -8.20 -5.13 10.91
CA ILE A 152 -8.66 -3.95 10.19
C ILE A 152 -9.73 -4.37 9.19
N ILE A 153 -10.91 -3.83 9.38
CA ILE A 153 -12.01 -3.88 8.43
C ILE A 153 -12.09 -2.50 7.79
N GLY A 154 -11.90 -2.46 6.48
CA GLY A 154 -12.06 -1.23 5.71
C GLY A 154 -12.69 -1.51 4.35
N GLY A 155 -12.89 -0.51 3.50
CA GLY A 155 -12.68 0.89 3.81
C GLY A 155 -13.39 1.78 2.81
N THR A 156 -13.39 3.09 3.08
CA THR A 156 -14.05 4.07 2.22
C THR A 156 -13.06 4.75 1.28
N LYS A 157 -13.60 5.34 0.21
CA LYS A 157 -12.91 6.27 -0.69
C LYS A 157 -13.83 7.46 -0.94
N GLN A 158 -13.63 8.53 -0.19
CA GLN A 158 -14.45 9.74 -0.21
C GLN A 158 -13.57 10.94 -0.62
N PRO A 159 -13.43 11.22 -1.93
CA PRO A 159 -12.64 12.37 -2.39
C PRO A 159 -13.18 13.68 -1.82
N ARG A 160 -12.27 14.56 -1.38
CA ARG A 160 -12.58 15.90 -0.83
C ARG A 160 -13.42 15.90 0.46
N ASP A 161 -13.56 14.75 1.11
CA ASP A 161 -14.11 14.66 2.46
C ASP A 161 -13.01 14.89 3.49
N TYR A 162 -13.21 15.89 4.34
CA TYR A 162 -12.28 16.28 5.39
C TYR A 162 -12.88 16.10 6.79
N ASP A 163 -14.02 15.41 6.94
CA ASP A 163 -14.54 15.09 8.28
C ASP A 163 -13.54 14.15 9.00
N PRO A 164 -12.98 14.53 10.15
CA PRO A 164 -12.11 13.64 10.93
C PRO A 164 -12.91 12.60 11.73
N ASN A 165 -14.23 12.73 11.83
CA ASN A 165 -15.04 11.93 12.74
C ASN A 165 -15.53 10.65 12.06
N PRO A 166 -15.57 9.53 12.77
CA PRO A 166 -16.15 8.30 12.24
C PRO A 166 -17.68 8.41 12.14
N SER A 167 -18.24 7.76 11.12
CA SER A 167 -19.68 7.64 10.92
C SER A 167 -20.15 6.24 11.33
N VAL A 168 -21.17 6.19 12.20
CA VAL A 168 -21.80 4.92 12.63
C VAL A 168 -22.39 4.17 11.43
N GLU A 169 -23.07 4.87 10.53
CA GLU A 169 -23.61 4.30 9.31
C GLU A 169 -22.51 3.67 8.44
N THR A 170 -21.37 4.37 8.30
CA THR A 170 -20.22 3.84 7.56
C THR A 170 -19.66 2.59 8.23
N ARG A 171 -19.52 2.59 9.56
CA ARG A 171 -19.06 1.42 10.32
C ARG A 171 -19.97 0.22 10.09
N GLU A 172 -21.28 0.39 10.26
CA GLU A 172 -22.26 -0.68 10.08
C GLU A 172 -22.21 -1.28 8.67
N LYS A 173 -22.10 -0.43 7.64
CA LYS A 173 -21.93 -0.87 6.26
C LYS A 173 -20.65 -1.66 6.05
N LEU A 174 -19.52 -1.21 6.60
CA LEU A 174 -18.25 -1.90 6.49
C LEU A 174 -18.27 -3.27 7.20
N LEU A 175 -18.86 -3.36 8.39
CA LEU A 175 -18.99 -4.62 9.14
C LEU A 175 -19.94 -5.60 8.44
N ALA A 176 -21.08 -5.13 7.92
CA ALA A 176 -22.02 -5.96 7.16
C ALA A 176 -21.37 -6.54 5.90
N ASN A 177 -20.63 -5.72 5.15
CA ASN A 177 -19.84 -6.19 4.02
C ASN A 177 -18.78 -7.19 4.46
N ALA A 178 -18.09 -6.93 5.56
CA ALA A 178 -17.06 -7.84 6.03
C ALA A 178 -17.64 -9.23 6.36
N ALA A 179 -18.72 -9.28 7.15
CA ALA A 179 -19.42 -10.51 7.52
C ALA A 179 -19.90 -11.31 6.30
N LYS A 180 -20.28 -10.60 5.23
CA LYS A 180 -20.75 -11.20 3.99
C LYS A 180 -19.62 -11.79 3.14
N TRP A 181 -18.46 -11.13 3.09
CA TRP A 181 -17.46 -11.39 2.05
C TRP A 181 -16.19 -12.09 2.52
N PHE A 182 -15.86 -12.04 3.81
CA PHE A 182 -14.62 -12.60 4.33
C PHE A 182 -14.88 -13.81 5.23
N PRO A 183 -14.00 -14.81 5.20
CA PRO A 183 -14.11 -15.97 6.07
C PRO A 183 -13.71 -15.60 7.50
N PHE A 184 -14.68 -15.50 8.40
CA PHE A 184 -14.43 -15.43 9.85
C PHE A 184 -14.63 -16.78 10.52
N ALA A 185 -14.06 -16.94 11.72
CA ALA A 185 -14.13 -18.19 12.46
C ALA A 185 -15.60 -18.64 12.67
N PRO A 186 -15.88 -19.96 12.60
CA PRO A 186 -17.19 -20.51 12.91
C PRO A 186 -17.68 -20.03 14.29
N GLY A 187 -18.93 -19.58 14.37
CA GLY A 187 -19.53 -19.03 15.60
C GLY A 187 -19.41 -17.52 15.77
N SER A 188 -18.71 -16.81 14.86
CA SER A 188 -18.73 -15.33 14.87
C SER A 188 -20.11 -14.75 14.54
N GLU A 189 -20.95 -15.47 13.79
CA GLU A 189 -22.30 -15.03 13.36
C GLU A 189 -22.32 -13.63 12.71
N GLY A 190 -21.19 -13.19 12.13
CA GLY A 190 -21.05 -11.82 11.60
C GLY A 190 -21.08 -10.73 12.67
N LYS A 191 -20.88 -11.07 13.94
CA LYS A 191 -20.77 -10.14 15.06
C LYS A 191 -19.30 -9.76 15.27
N PHE A 192 -19.06 -8.48 15.53
CA PHE A 192 -17.73 -7.94 15.71
C PHE A 192 -17.64 -7.19 17.04
N ASP A 193 -16.58 -7.46 17.79
CA ASP A 193 -16.19 -6.62 18.92
C ASP A 193 -15.38 -5.42 18.40
N VAL A 194 -16.01 -4.26 18.34
CA VAL A 194 -15.42 -3.05 17.74
C VAL A 194 -14.51 -2.38 18.76
N ILE A 195 -13.20 -2.55 18.58
CA ILE A 195 -12.18 -1.93 19.44
C ILE A 195 -12.12 -0.40 19.23
N ARG A 196 -12.13 0.06 17.98
CA ARG A 196 -11.93 1.47 17.61
C ARG A 196 -12.28 1.74 16.15
N ASP A 197 -12.79 2.94 15.86
CA ASP A 197 -12.84 3.48 14.50
C ASP A 197 -11.61 4.34 14.17
N ILE A 198 -11.12 4.23 12.94
CA ILE A 198 -9.97 4.98 12.46
C ILE A 198 -10.36 5.70 11.16
N VAL A 199 -10.22 7.02 11.16
CA VAL A 199 -10.36 7.86 9.96
C VAL A 199 -8.97 8.33 9.53
N GLY A 200 -8.60 8.02 8.29
CA GLY A 200 -7.33 8.40 7.69
C GLY A 200 -7.52 9.13 6.36
N ARG A 201 -6.73 10.17 6.12
CA ARG A 201 -6.75 10.92 4.86
C ARG A 201 -5.60 10.48 3.97
N ARG A 202 -5.93 9.93 2.80
CA ARG A 202 -4.95 9.58 1.77
C ARG A 202 -4.44 10.86 1.12
N PRO A 203 -3.12 11.15 1.12
CA PRO A 203 -2.57 12.38 0.54
C PRO A 203 -2.49 12.26 -0.99
N ALA A 204 -3.65 12.24 -1.65
CA ALA A 204 -3.75 12.21 -3.11
C ALA A 204 -3.54 13.61 -3.69
N ARG A 205 -3.12 13.68 -4.96
CA ARG A 205 -2.92 14.93 -5.69
C ARG A 205 -3.56 14.83 -7.08
N GLU A 206 -4.27 15.87 -7.49
CA GLU A 206 -4.76 16.00 -8.87
C GLU A 206 -3.57 16.04 -9.85
N GLY A 207 -3.62 15.23 -10.91
CA GLY A 207 -2.49 15.05 -11.82
C GLY A 207 -1.37 14.13 -11.31
N GLY A 208 -1.60 13.41 -10.21
CA GLY A 208 -0.67 12.39 -9.71
C GLY A 208 0.42 12.92 -8.77
N MET A 209 1.37 12.04 -8.42
CA MET A 209 2.50 12.41 -7.55
C MET A 209 3.33 13.55 -8.17
N ARG A 210 3.76 14.49 -7.33
CA ARG A 210 4.77 15.50 -7.68
C ARG A 210 6.14 14.98 -7.22
N ILE A 211 7.01 14.69 -8.19
CA ILE A 211 8.38 14.22 -7.97
C ILE A 211 9.31 15.09 -8.81
N GLU A 212 9.88 16.13 -8.21
CA GLU A 212 10.71 17.11 -8.91
C GLU A 212 11.61 17.91 -7.95
N ALA A 213 12.68 18.51 -8.47
CA ALA A 213 13.52 19.44 -7.74
C ALA A 213 13.19 20.89 -8.16
N GLU A 214 12.83 21.72 -7.19
CA GLU A 214 12.52 23.13 -7.38
C GLU A 214 13.63 24.00 -6.78
N LYS A 215 14.20 24.91 -7.58
CA LYS A 215 15.18 25.88 -7.09
C LYS A 215 14.43 27.06 -6.45
N VAL A 216 14.59 27.24 -5.14
CA VAL A 216 13.89 28.28 -4.35
C VAL A 216 14.79 29.47 -3.98
N GLY A 217 16.04 29.46 -4.45
CA GLY A 217 17.00 30.55 -4.27
C GLY A 217 18.40 30.13 -4.72
N GLU A 218 19.38 31.02 -4.52
CA GLU A 218 20.78 30.69 -4.79
C GLU A 218 21.23 29.54 -3.88
N GLY A 219 21.69 28.45 -4.50
CA GLY A 219 22.12 27.23 -3.80
C GLY A 219 21.04 26.49 -3.01
N ARG A 220 19.76 26.89 -3.08
CA ARG A 220 18.67 26.30 -2.29
C ARG A 220 17.65 25.59 -3.17
N PHE A 221 17.33 24.36 -2.79
CA PHE A 221 16.40 23.50 -3.50
C PHE A 221 15.38 22.89 -2.54
N VAL A 222 14.17 22.68 -3.05
CA VAL A 222 13.14 21.84 -2.45
C VAL A 222 12.93 20.65 -3.37
N VAL A 223 13.09 19.43 -2.86
CA VAL A 223 12.78 18.21 -3.61
C VAL A 223 11.41 17.71 -3.17
N HIS A 224 10.46 17.76 -4.10
CA HIS A 224 9.08 17.34 -3.89
C HIS A 224 8.95 15.83 -4.09
N ALA A 225 8.21 15.16 -3.21
CA ALA A 225 7.85 13.74 -3.33
C ALA A 225 6.54 13.47 -2.59
N TYR A 226 5.44 14.07 -3.05
CA TYR A 226 4.14 13.99 -2.39
C TYR A 226 3.00 13.69 -3.37
N GLY A 227 1.84 13.29 -2.86
CA GLY A 227 0.65 13.00 -3.67
C GLY A 227 0.38 11.52 -3.94
N ALA A 228 0.97 10.59 -3.16
CA ALA A 228 0.88 9.13 -3.38
C ALA A 228 -0.50 8.52 -3.14
N GLY A 229 -1.46 9.29 -2.61
CA GLY A 229 -2.80 8.78 -2.31
C GLY A 229 -2.75 7.58 -1.37
N GLY A 230 -3.40 6.48 -1.75
CA GLY A 230 -3.41 5.22 -0.98
C GLY A 230 -2.21 4.32 -1.20
N ARG A 231 -1.29 4.68 -2.09
CA ARG A 231 -0.21 3.80 -2.59
C ARG A 231 1.15 4.09 -1.97
N GLY A 232 1.19 4.90 -0.90
CA GLY A 232 2.44 5.37 -0.30
C GLY A 232 3.40 4.24 0.10
N PHE A 233 2.87 3.13 0.63
CA PHE A 233 3.68 1.95 0.98
C PHE A 233 4.24 1.27 -0.27
N GLU A 234 3.37 0.96 -1.23
CA GLU A 234 3.71 0.22 -2.46
C GLU A 234 4.72 0.96 -3.33
N LEU A 235 4.75 2.29 -3.27
CA LEU A 235 5.63 3.14 -4.08
C LEU A 235 6.89 3.61 -3.31
N SER A 236 6.94 3.38 -2.00
CA SER A 236 7.87 4.06 -1.08
C SER A 236 9.34 4.02 -1.51
N TYR A 237 9.89 2.81 -1.73
CA TYR A 237 11.32 2.64 -2.01
C TYR A 237 11.68 3.09 -3.44
N GLY A 238 10.83 2.81 -4.42
CA GLY A 238 11.02 3.28 -5.80
C GLY A 238 10.99 4.80 -5.90
N VAL A 239 10.03 5.45 -5.24
CA VAL A 239 9.96 6.92 -5.15
C VAL A 239 11.18 7.47 -4.44
N ALA A 240 11.64 6.85 -3.35
CA ALA A 240 12.87 7.26 -2.68
C ALA A 240 14.09 7.19 -3.61
N GLY A 241 14.19 6.16 -4.46
CA GLY A 241 15.21 6.05 -5.49
C GLY A 241 15.18 7.21 -6.50
N ASP A 242 13.99 7.59 -6.95
CA ASP A 242 13.84 8.73 -7.87
C ASP A 242 14.18 10.08 -7.20
N VAL A 243 13.83 10.25 -5.93
CA VAL A 243 14.26 11.40 -5.12
C VAL A 243 15.78 11.48 -5.02
N VAL A 244 16.46 10.35 -4.76
CA VAL A 244 17.93 10.31 -4.72
C VAL A 244 18.52 10.71 -6.07
N LYS A 245 17.99 10.21 -7.19
CA LYS A 245 18.44 10.61 -8.54
C LYS A 245 18.29 12.11 -8.76
N LEU A 246 17.18 12.70 -8.33
CA LEU A 246 16.97 14.15 -8.41
C LEU A 246 18.00 14.92 -7.57
N MET A 247 18.28 14.46 -6.35
CA MET A 247 19.26 15.09 -5.47
C MET A 247 20.68 15.01 -6.05
N VAL A 248 21.08 13.86 -6.60
CA VAL A 248 22.39 13.66 -7.27
C VAL A 248 22.48 14.53 -8.53
N GLY A 249 21.47 14.48 -9.40
CA GLY A 249 21.46 15.24 -10.66
C GLY A 249 21.50 16.76 -10.46
N ASN A 250 20.95 17.25 -9.34
CA ASN A 250 21.02 18.66 -8.95
C ASN A 250 22.23 18.99 -8.04
N LYS A 251 23.17 18.05 -7.86
CA LYS A 251 24.39 18.22 -7.05
C LYS A 251 24.11 18.60 -5.59
N LEU A 252 22.97 18.17 -5.05
CA LEU A 252 22.58 18.38 -3.65
C LEU A 252 23.24 17.38 -2.71
N VAL A 253 23.56 16.20 -3.24
CA VAL A 253 24.31 15.14 -2.56
C VAL A 253 25.36 14.59 -3.52
N GLY A 254 26.51 14.18 -2.99
CA GLY A 254 27.50 13.43 -3.77
C GLY A 254 27.09 11.97 -3.91
N GLU A 255 27.49 11.32 -5.00
CA GLU A 255 27.47 9.86 -5.07
C GLU A 255 28.43 9.32 -3.99
N ARG A 256 28.01 8.30 -3.24
CA ARG A 256 28.95 7.57 -2.39
C ARG A 256 30.02 7.00 -3.32
N ALA A 257 31.28 7.37 -3.12
CA ALA A 257 32.37 6.59 -3.67
C ALA A 257 32.19 5.15 -3.18
N SER A 258 31.89 4.24 -4.09
CA SER A 258 31.95 2.80 -3.83
C SER A 258 33.40 2.47 -3.45
N LEU A 259 33.59 2.00 -2.21
CA LEU A 259 34.82 1.35 -1.78
C LEU A 259 34.95 -0.01 -2.45
#